data_AF-A0A5E6PTF2-F1
#
_entry.id   AF-A0A5E6PTF2-F1
#
_cell.length_a   1.000
_cell.length_b   1.000
_cell.length_c   1.000
_cell.angle_alpha   90.00
_cell.angle_beta   90.00
_cell.angle_gamma   90.00
#
_symmetry.space_group_name_H-M   'P 1'
#
loop_
_entity.id
_entity.type
_entity.pdbx_description
1 polymer ?
#
loop_
_entity_poly.entity_id
_entity_poly.type
_entity_poly.pdbx_seq_one_letter_code
_entity_poly.pdbx_strand_id
1 'polypeptide(L)'
;MRFHPPLQEGRLIRRYKRFLADIETVHGELLTIHCPNTGSMLNCQVEGGQVWFSRSNDPKRKLPGTWEIGETPQGRLFCVNTGRANGLIEEALRAGLITELNGFTQLRREVAYGQESSRIDFRLEYPRGPAYVEVKSVTLGYDGSSVAAFPDAVTQRGAKHLRELAHLARDGIRAVQLYCVNLSGIDAVRPAEEIDSAYAAALREAVACGVEVLAYGARLSHEEMVVDRRLDVLLNG
;
A
#
# COMPACT_ATOMS: atom_id res chain seq x y z
N MET A 1 0.56 13.70 -0.81
CA MET A 1 -0.82 14.09 -1.15
C MET A 1 -1.44 14.82 0.03
N ARG A 2 -2.15 15.92 -0.21
CA ARG A 2 -2.87 16.66 0.83
C ARG A 2 -4.36 16.34 0.81
N PHE A 3 -4.97 16.20 1.98
CA PHE A 3 -6.40 16.06 2.13
C PHE A 3 -7.05 17.44 2.12
N HIS A 4 -7.98 17.65 1.20
CA HIS A 4 -8.72 18.88 1.08
C HIS A 4 -10.23 18.59 0.94
N PRO A 5 -11.05 18.91 1.97
CA PRO A 5 -10.64 19.41 3.29
C PRO A 5 -9.80 18.37 4.10
N PRO A 6 -9.14 18.78 5.20
CA PRO A 6 -8.52 17.84 6.13
C PRO A 6 -9.51 16.77 6.60
N LEU A 7 -8.98 15.59 6.96
CA LEU A 7 -9.81 14.48 7.40
C LEU A 7 -10.50 14.80 8.72
N GLN A 8 -11.73 14.32 8.85
CA GLN A 8 -12.51 14.40 10.09
C GLN A 8 -12.18 13.21 10.98
N GLU A 9 -12.24 13.43 12.28
CA GLU A 9 -11.92 12.44 13.30
C GLU A 9 -13.19 11.77 13.85
N GLY A 10 -13.07 10.48 14.19
CA GLY A 10 -14.06 9.72 14.91
C GLY A 10 -13.47 8.47 15.56
N ARG A 11 -14.35 7.61 16.09
CA ARG A 11 -14.03 6.31 16.67
C ARG A 11 -14.72 5.20 15.92
N LEU A 12 -14.00 4.11 15.67
CA LEU A 12 -14.55 2.91 15.06
C LEU A 12 -15.51 2.22 16.04
N ILE A 13 -16.75 2.02 15.64
CA ILE A 13 -17.68 1.14 16.35
C ILE A 13 -17.48 -0.29 15.83
N ARG A 14 -17.53 -0.48 14.52
CA ARG A 14 -17.28 -1.79 13.89
C ARG A 14 -17.03 -1.66 12.39
N ARG A 15 -16.24 -2.59 11.83
CA ARG A 15 -16.17 -2.85 10.39
C ARG A 15 -16.95 -4.12 10.08
N TYR A 16 -17.75 -4.11 9.03
CA TYR A 16 -18.56 -5.26 8.63
C TYR A 16 -18.82 -5.29 7.12
N LYS A 17 -19.20 -6.46 6.61
CA LYS A 17 -19.38 -6.71 5.16
C LYS A 17 -18.18 -6.27 4.30
N ARG A 18 -16.98 -6.17 4.88
CA ARG A 18 -15.71 -5.68 4.30
C ARG A 18 -15.68 -4.19 3.92
N PHE A 19 -16.77 -3.64 3.38
CA PHE A 19 -16.82 -2.30 2.79
C PHE A 19 -17.59 -1.25 3.61
N LEU A 20 -18.10 -1.61 4.79
CA LEU A 20 -18.82 -0.71 5.70
C LEU A 20 -18.08 -0.59 7.03
N ALA A 21 -18.04 0.62 7.57
CA ALA A 21 -17.60 0.89 8.93
C ALA A 21 -18.61 1.82 9.61
N ASP A 22 -19.13 1.41 10.76
CA ASP A 22 -19.89 2.28 11.64
C ASP A 22 -18.90 3.04 12.54
N ILE A 23 -19.06 4.35 12.63
CA ILE A 23 -18.23 5.24 13.43
C ILE A 23 -19.08 6.22 14.25
N GLU A 24 -18.48 6.77 15.30
CA GLU A 24 -18.97 7.93 16.03
C GLU A 24 -18.01 9.10 15.83
N THR A 25 -18.49 10.25 15.38
CA THR A 25 -17.64 11.45 15.24
C THR A 25 -17.30 12.07 16.59
N VAL A 26 -16.32 12.97 16.64
CA VAL A 26 -15.99 13.74 17.85
C VAL A 26 -17.15 14.60 18.39
N HIS A 27 -18.22 14.80 17.60
CA HIS A 27 -19.43 15.52 17.98
C HIS A 27 -20.61 14.59 18.34
N GLY A 28 -20.39 13.27 18.43
CA GLY A 28 -21.42 12.28 18.78
C GLY A 28 -22.35 11.87 17.63
N GLU A 29 -22.02 12.24 16.38
CA GLU A 29 -22.80 11.83 15.21
C GLU A 29 -22.45 10.37 14.85
N LEU A 30 -23.46 9.52 14.74
CA LEU A 30 -23.31 8.14 14.28
C LEU A 30 -23.40 8.06 12.76
N LEU A 31 -22.37 7.51 12.12
CA LEU A 31 -22.26 7.42 10.67
C LEU A 31 -21.86 6.02 10.23
N THR A 32 -22.42 5.55 9.11
CA THR A 32 -21.83 4.44 8.34
C THR A 32 -21.03 5.02 7.18
N ILE A 33 -19.73 4.76 7.14
CA ILE A 33 -18.81 5.20 6.08
C ILE A 33 -18.29 4.03 5.25
N HIS A 34 -17.78 4.33 4.06
CA HIS A 34 -17.15 3.34 3.20
C HIS A 34 -15.79 2.92 3.77
N CYS A 35 -15.55 1.62 3.89
CA CYS A 35 -14.22 1.04 4.10
C CYS A 35 -13.63 0.64 2.73
N PRO A 36 -12.65 1.40 2.19
CA PRO A 36 -12.05 1.14 0.88
C PRO A 36 -10.99 0.01 0.88
N ASN A 37 -10.93 -0.79 1.96
CA ASN A 37 -10.05 -1.95 2.07
C ASN A 37 -10.89 -3.23 2.04
N THR A 38 -10.66 -4.09 1.04
CA THR A 38 -11.34 -5.40 0.92
C THR A 38 -10.55 -6.55 1.55
N GLY A 39 -9.31 -6.29 1.97
CA GLY A 39 -8.40 -7.24 2.59
C GLY A 39 -8.79 -7.60 4.03
N SER A 40 -7.98 -8.44 4.65
CA SER A 40 -8.23 -8.90 6.03
C SER A 40 -8.15 -7.74 7.02
N MET A 41 -7.30 -6.74 6.75
CA MET A 41 -6.95 -5.70 7.72
C MET A 41 -6.48 -6.34 9.03
N LEU A 42 -5.68 -7.40 8.91
CA LEU A 42 -5.08 -8.08 10.06
C LEU A 42 -4.27 -7.06 10.88
N ASN A 43 -4.46 -7.09 12.20
CA ASN A 43 -3.89 -6.13 13.16
C ASN A 43 -4.26 -4.65 12.93
N CYS A 44 -5.30 -4.37 12.14
CA CYS A 44 -5.73 -3.01 11.79
C CYS A 44 -7.20 -2.73 12.18
N GLN A 45 -7.83 -3.59 13.00
CA GLN A 45 -9.23 -3.45 13.40
C GLN A 45 -9.31 -3.37 14.93
N VAL A 46 -9.49 -2.16 15.45
CA VAL A 46 -9.59 -1.87 16.88
C VAL A 46 -10.95 -1.24 17.16
N GLU A 47 -11.81 -1.96 17.89
CA GLU A 47 -13.06 -1.39 18.40
C GLU A 47 -12.76 -0.21 19.34
N GLY A 48 -13.45 0.91 19.17
CA GLY A 48 -13.15 2.18 19.85
C GLY A 48 -11.91 2.91 19.32
N GLY A 49 -11.18 2.31 18.38
CA GLY A 49 -9.95 2.85 17.80
C GLY A 49 -10.18 4.13 17.01
N GLN A 50 -9.14 4.96 16.95
CA GLN A 50 -9.16 6.24 16.25
C GLN A 50 -9.33 6.04 14.74
N VAL A 51 -10.22 6.84 14.13
CA VAL A 51 -10.50 6.84 12.69
C VAL A 51 -10.40 8.26 12.16
N TRP A 52 -9.75 8.42 11.01
CA TRP A 52 -9.85 9.62 10.18
C TRP A 52 -10.51 9.30 8.85
N PHE A 53 -11.52 10.08 8.49
CA PHE A 53 -12.35 9.86 7.32
C PHE A 53 -12.51 11.12 6.48
N SER A 54 -12.64 10.94 5.18
CA SER A 54 -13.03 12.01 4.26
C SER A 54 -14.56 12.07 4.18
N ARG A 55 -15.15 13.27 4.31
CA ARG A 55 -16.58 13.50 4.11
C ARG A 55 -16.86 13.87 2.66
N SER A 56 -17.98 13.42 2.12
CA SER A 56 -18.38 13.68 0.75
C SER A 56 -19.79 14.27 0.71
N ASN A 57 -19.92 15.39 0.01
CA ASN A 57 -21.20 16.06 -0.20
C ASN A 57 -21.82 15.70 -1.56
N ASP A 58 -21.31 14.67 -2.24
CA ASP A 58 -21.85 14.22 -3.52
C ASP A 58 -23.22 13.55 -3.29
N PRO A 59 -24.33 14.14 -3.79
CA PRO A 59 -25.67 13.62 -3.55
C PRO A 59 -25.90 12.23 -4.19
N LYS A 60 -25.02 11.78 -5.09
CA LYS A 60 -25.10 10.43 -5.69
C LYS A 60 -24.53 9.35 -4.78
N ARG A 61 -23.74 9.70 -3.75
CA ARG A 61 -23.14 8.72 -2.85
C ARG A 61 -24.14 8.26 -1.79
N LYS A 62 -24.22 6.94 -1.62
CA LYS A 62 -25.02 6.32 -0.54
C LYS A 62 -24.39 6.50 0.84
N LEU A 63 -23.06 6.60 0.92
CA LEU A 63 -22.31 6.70 2.17
C LEU A 63 -21.67 8.10 2.25
N PRO A 64 -21.82 8.82 3.36
CA PRO A 64 -21.40 10.22 3.52
C PRO A 64 -19.89 10.39 3.64
N GLY A 65 -19.13 9.31 3.78
CA GLY A 65 -17.68 9.39 3.92
C GLY A 65 -16.94 8.12 3.53
N THR A 66 -15.62 8.22 3.54
CA THR A 66 -14.67 7.13 3.28
C THR A 66 -13.63 7.09 4.39
N TRP A 67 -13.39 5.92 4.96
CA TRP A 67 -12.33 5.71 5.95
C TRP A 67 -10.96 5.77 5.26
N GLU A 68 -10.10 6.69 5.68
CA GLU A 68 -8.79 6.92 5.05
C GLU A 68 -7.63 6.42 5.92
N ILE A 69 -7.63 6.78 7.21
CA ILE A 69 -6.55 6.44 8.16
C ILE A 69 -7.18 5.85 9.42
N GLY A 70 -6.54 4.83 9.99
CA GLY A 70 -6.89 4.28 11.29
C GLY A 70 -5.68 4.16 12.20
N GLU A 71 -5.92 3.71 13.41
CA GLU A 71 -4.89 3.39 14.40
C GLU A 71 -4.86 1.88 14.67
N THR A 72 -3.66 1.28 14.69
CA THR A 72 -3.47 -0.12 15.08
C THR A 72 -3.55 -0.27 16.60
N PRO A 73 -3.72 -1.49 17.16
CA PRO A 73 -3.69 -1.69 18.61
C PRO A 73 -2.43 -1.16 19.30
N GLN A 74 -1.34 -0.99 18.55
CA GLN A 74 -0.04 -0.51 19.02
C GLN A 74 0.08 1.03 18.94
N GLY A 75 -0.99 1.75 18.62
CA GLY A 75 -0.97 3.22 18.49
C GLY A 75 -0.30 3.72 17.21
N ARG A 76 -0.13 2.88 16.19
CA ARG A 76 0.45 3.28 14.90
C ARG A 76 -0.65 3.75 13.96
N LEU A 77 -0.42 4.86 13.27
CA LEU A 77 -1.25 5.26 12.15
C LEU A 77 -1.01 4.34 10.95
N PHE A 78 -2.08 3.96 10.26
CA PHE A 78 -2.02 3.22 9.00
C PHE A 78 -3.05 3.74 7.99
N CYS A 79 -2.74 3.64 6.69
CA CYS A 79 -3.71 3.98 5.64
C CYS A 79 -4.63 2.79 5.35
N VAL A 80 -5.91 2.96 5.64
CA VAL A 80 -6.93 1.97 5.31
C VAL A 80 -7.16 1.94 3.80
N ASN A 81 -7.16 3.11 3.17
CA ASN A 81 -7.42 3.26 1.75
C ASN A 81 -6.20 2.87 0.90
N THR A 82 -6.10 1.57 0.61
CA THR A 82 -5.03 0.99 -0.22
C THR A 82 -4.96 1.60 -1.62
N GLY A 83 -6.05 2.16 -2.14
CA GLY A 83 -6.09 2.90 -3.40
C GLY A 83 -5.23 4.17 -3.42
N ARG A 84 -4.75 4.64 -2.25
CA ARG A 84 -3.83 5.79 -2.14
C ARG A 84 -2.38 5.43 -2.53
N ALA A 85 -1.98 4.16 -2.43
CA ALA A 85 -0.59 3.74 -2.61
C ALA A 85 0.01 4.19 -3.94
N ASN A 86 -0.67 3.92 -5.07
CA ASN A 86 -0.15 4.31 -6.39
C ASN A 86 -0.04 5.84 -6.53
N GLY A 87 -1.00 6.61 -5.99
CA GLY A 87 -0.90 8.07 -6.00
C GLY A 87 0.32 8.58 -5.23
N LEU A 88 0.56 8.03 -4.03
CA LEU A 88 1.70 8.38 -3.19
C LEU A 88 3.04 8.04 -3.84
N ILE A 89 3.14 6.86 -4.44
CA ILE A 89 4.35 6.44 -5.16
C ILE A 89 4.59 7.30 -6.40
N GLU A 90 3.55 7.64 -7.17
CA GLU A 90 3.71 8.53 -8.32
C GLU A 90 4.21 9.92 -7.91
N GLU A 91 3.66 10.52 -6.85
CA GLU A 91 4.15 11.79 -6.33
C GLU A 91 5.63 11.69 -5.92
N ALA A 92 6.03 10.61 -5.24
CA ALA A 92 7.41 10.39 -4.82
C ALA A 92 8.38 10.15 -5.99
N LEU A 93 7.95 9.41 -7.02
CA LEU A 93 8.71 9.20 -8.25
C LEU A 93 8.96 10.53 -8.98
N ARG A 94 7.91 11.35 -9.13
CA ARG A 94 8.01 12.66 -9.81
C ARG A 94 8.82 13.67 -9.02
N ALA A 95 8.77 13.61 -7.69
CA ALA A 95 9.59 14.44 -6.80
C ALA A 95 11.06 14.00 -6.72
N GLY A 96 11.42 12.87 -7.33
CA GLY A 96 12.78 12.34 -7.31
C GLY A 96 13.22 11.73 -5.97
N LEU A 97 12.25 11.44 -5.08
CA LEU A 97 12.52 10.90 -3.75
C LEU A 97 12.94 9.42 -3.81
N ILE A 98 12.40 8.68 -4.77
CA ILE A 98 12.75 7.27 -4.99
C ILE A 98 14.00 7.21 -5.87
N THR A 99 15.15 7.45 -5.25
CA THR A 99 16.41 7.74 -5.94
C THR A 99 16.84 6.64 -6.92
N GLU A 100 16.54 5.38 -6.63
CA GLU A 100 16.84 4.22 -7.48
C GLU A 100 16.12 4.26 -8.83
N LEU A 101 15.01 5.01 -8.90
CA LEU A 101 14.16 5.14 -10.07
C LEU A 101 14.22 6.55 -10.67
N ASN A 102 15.21 7.38 -10.31
CA ASN A 102 15.36 8.70 -10.90
C ASN A 102 15.88 8.63 -12.36
N GLY A 103 15.56 9.66 -13.14
CA GLY A 103 16.07 9.83 -14.51
C GLY A 103 15.19 9.24 -15.61
N PHE A 104 13.96 8.81 -15.30
CA PHE A 104 12.97 8.48 -16.33
C PHE A 104 12.49 9.74 -17.06
N THR A 105 12.18 9.60 -18.34
CA THR A 105 11.67 10.70 -19.19
C THR A 105 10.14 10.70 -19.28
N GLN A 106 9.52 9.55 -19.06
CA GLN A 106 8.07 9.39 -19.08
C GLN A 106 7.62 8.35 -18.04
N LEU A 107 6.45 8.58 -17.44
CA LEU A 107 5.75 7.64 -16.57
C LEU A 107 4.37 7.34 -17.17
N ARG A 108 4.05 6.06 -17.33
CA ARG A 108 2.72 5.57 -17.75
C ARG A 108 2.14 4.68 -16.67
N ARG A 109 0.83 4.76 -16.46
CA ARG A 109 0.10 3.96 -15.46
C ARG A 109 -0.64 2.79 -16.10
N GLU A 110 -0.87 1.72 -15.33
CA GLU A 110 -1.79 0.63 -15.67
C GLU A 110 -1.49 -0.02 -17.04
N VAL A 111 -0.21 -0.22 -17.34
CA VAL A 111 0.23 -0.72 -18.65
C VAL A 111 0.10 -2.24 -18.69
N ALA A 112 -0.57 -2.77 -19.72
CA ALA A 112 -0.64 -4.21 -19.92
C ALA A 112 0.76 -4.80 -20.17
N TYR A 113 1.08 -5.91 -19.50
CA TYR A 113 2.36 -6.59 -19.64
C TYR A 113 2.23 -8.09 -19.35
N GLY A 114 3.31 -8.82 -19.61
CA GLY A 114 3.39 -10.24 -19.31
C GLY A 114 2.55 -11.10 -20.24
N GLN A 115 2.52 -12.39 -19.94
CA GLN A 115 1.83 -13.40 -20.74
C GLN A 115 0.42 -13.69 -20.21
N GLU A 116 0.10 -13.24 -18.99
CA GLU A 116 -1.14 -13.61 -18.30
C GLU A 116 -2.12 -12.43 -18.16
N SER A 117 -2.07 -11.45 -19.07
CA SER A 117 -2.97 -10.27 -19.11
C SER A 117 -2.95 -9.41 -17.84
N SER A 118 -1.78 -9.33 -17.19
CA SER A 118 -1.61 -8.44 -16.04
C SER A 118 -1.36 -7.00 -16.46
N ARG A 119 -1.56 -6.09 -15.52
CA ARG A 119 -1.24 -4.67 -15.66
C ARG A 119 -0.24 -4.29 -14.60
N ILE A 120 0.82 -3.59 -15.02
CA ILE A 120 1.83 -3.03 -14.14
C ILE A 120 1.33 -1.66 -13.66
N ASP A 121 1.58 -1.33 -12.40
CA ASP A 121 1.17 -0.05 -11.84
C ASP A 121 1.86 1.11 -12.57
N PHE A 122 3.17 1.00 -12.79
CA PHE A 122 3.95 1.99 -13.56
C PHE A 122 4.90 1.36 -14.57
N ARG A 123 4.95 1.98 -15.75
CA ARG A 123 6.04 1.81 -16.74
C ARG A 123 6.79 3.13 -16.85
N LEU A 124 8.07 3.10 -16.48
CA LEU A 124 8.98 4.24 -16.52
C LEU A 124 9.89 4.12 -17.75
N GLU A 125 9.95 5.13 -18.60
CA GLU A 125 10.82 5.13 -19.79
C GLU A 125 12.19 5.73 -19.48
N TYR A 126 13.25 5.04 -19.88
CA TYR A 126 14.63 5.56 -19.86
C TYR A 126 15.27 5.42 -21.24
N PRO A 127 16.36 6.17 -21.53
CA PRO A 127 17.12 5.99 -22.77
C PRO A 127 17.65 4.57 -22.99
N ARG A 128 17.90 3.82 -21.91
CA ARG A 128 18.44 2.45 -21.94
C ARG A 128 17.37 1.35 -21.94
N GLY A 129 16.09 1.71 -21.95
CA GLY A 129 14.97 0.78 -21.88
C GLY A 129 14.02 1.08 -20.71
N PRO A 130 12.83 0.46 -20.68
CA PRO A 130 11.84 0.72 -19.66
C PRO A 130 12.16 0.04 -18.32
N ALA A 131 11.59 0.57 -17.23
CA ALA A 131 11.43 -0.14 -15.97
C ALA A 131 9.95 -0.37 -15.67
N TYR A 132 9.62 -1.58 -15.22
CA TYR A 132 8.27 -1.98 -14.82
C TYR A 132 8.22 -2.01 -13.29
N VAL A 133 7.31 -1.24 -12.70
CA VAL A 133 7.22 -1.07 -11.24
C VAL A 133 5.83 -1.49 -10.77
N GLU A 134 5.79 -2.56 -9.99
CA GLU A 134 4.60 -3.03 -9.28
C GLU A 134 4.60 -2.47 -7.85
N VAL A 135 3.50 -1.92 -7.39
CA VAL A 135 3.33 -1.38 -6.05
C VAL A 135 2.51 -2.33 -5.18
N LYS A 136 2.96 -2.57 -3.95
CA LYS A 136 2.16 -3.22 -2.90
C LYS A 136 1.94 -2.27 -1.73
N SER A 137 0.70 -2.11 -1.31
CA SER A 137 0.38 -1.41 -0.06
C SER A 137 0.60 -2.34 1.12
N VAL A 138 1.40 -1.90 2.09
CA VAL A 138 1.73 -2.66 3.29
C VAL A 138 1.19 -1.96 4.53
N THR A 139 0.37 -2.66 5.32
CA THR A 139 -0.20 -2.15 6.58
C THR A 139 -0.10 -3.15 7.73
N LEU A 140 0.32 -4.39 7.47
CA LEU A 140 0.45 -5.40 8.51
C LEU A 140 1.71 -5.14 9.35
N GLY A 141 1.48 -4.82 10.62
CA GLY A 141 2.51 -4.72 11.65
C GLY A 141 2.26 -5.73 12.77
N TYR A 142 3.33 -6.02 13.52
CA TYR A 142 3.28 -6.85 14.71
C TYR A 142 3.63 -6.05 15.95
N ASP A 143 3.09 -6.47 17.09
CA ASP A 143 3.41 -5.87 18.38
C ASP A 143 4.90 -6.01 18.71
N GLY A 144 5.48 -4.98 19.33
CA GLY A 144 6.90 -4.93 19.68
C GLY A 144 7.91 -4.92 18.52
N SER A 145 7.47 -4.87 17.26
CA SER A 145 8.34 -4.93 16.09
C SER A 145 8.22 -3.71 15.18
N SER A 146 9.33 -3.10 14.77
CA SER A 146 9.37 -2.07 13.71
C SER A 146 9.48 -2.66 12.30
N VAL A 147 9.27 -3.97 12.16
CA VAL A 147 9.25 -4.67 10.86
C VAL A 147 7.80 -4.94 10.44
N ALA A 148 7.37 -4.34 9.33
CA ALA A 148 6.10 -4.65 8.70
C ALA A 148 6.20 -5.92 7.84
N ALA A 149 5.06 -6.52 7.50
CA ALA A 149 5.05 -7.70 6.65
C ALA A 149 4.00 -7.61 5.53
N PHE A 150 4.22 -8.35 4.45
CA PHE A 150 3.26 -8.50 3.37
C PHE A 150 3.28 -9.94 2.85
N PRO A 151 2.12 -10.58 2.56
CA PRO A 151 0.76 -10.04 2.62
C PRO A 151 0.08 -10.19 3.99
N ASP A 152 -1.12 -9.63 4.15
CA ASP A 152 -1.99 -9.80 5.33
C ASP A 152 -3.03 -10.94 5.20
N ALA A 153 -3.03 -11.62 4.05
CA ALA A 153 -3.78 -12.84 3.73
C ALA A 153 -3.14 -13.53 2.51
N VAL A 154 -3.43 -14.81 2.30
CA VAL A 154 -2.97 -15.56 1.11
C VAL A 154 -3.37 -14.83 -0.19
N THR A 155 -2.41 -14.64 -1.09
CA THR A 155 -2.54 -13.84 -2.32
C THR A 155 -1.97 -14.53 -3.56
N GLN A 156 -2.81 -15.33 -4.21
CA GLN A 156 -2.47 -15.96 -5.49
C GLN A 156 -2.12 -14.92 -6.57
N ARG A 157 -2.80 -13.76 -6.56
CA ARG A 157 -2.54 -12.65 -7.49
C ARG A 157 -1.17 -12.02 -7.24
N GLY A 158 -0.75 -11.85 -6.00
CA GLY A 158 0.59 -11.34 -5.67
C GLY A 158 1.68 -12.25 -6.19
N ALA A 159 1.56 -13.57 -5.95
CA ALA A 159 2.51 -14.55 -6.46
C ALA A 159 2.55 -14.60 -7.99
N LYS A 160 1.40 -14.43 -8.66
CA LYS A 160 1.33 -14.31 -10.12
C LYS A 160 2.12 -13.11 -10.65
N HIS A 161 1.90 -11.92 -10.09
CA HIS A 161 2.60 -10.72 -10.54
C HIS A 161 4.13 -10.85 -10.36
N LEU A 162 4.58 -11.50 -9.27
CA LEU A 162 6.01 -11.77 -9.07
C LEU A 162 6.61 -12.66 -10.16
N ARG A 163 5.89 -13.68 -10.63
CA ARG A 163 6.34 -14.51 -11.76
C ARG A 163 6.45 -13.70 -13.05
N GLU A 164 5.51 -12.79 -13.31
CA GLU A 164 5.58 -11.93 -14.49
C GLU A 164 6.71 -10.91 -14.42
N LEU A 165 7.01 -10.35 -13.24
CA LEU A 165 8.21 -9.54 -13.03
C LEU A 165 9.49 -10.36 -13.23
N ALA A 166 9.52 -11.61 -12.76
CA ALA A 166 10.66 -12.50 -12.96
C ALA A 166 10.90 -12.80 -14.45
N HIS A 167 9.84 -12.96 -15.25
CA HIS A 167 9.97 -13.09 -16.70
C HIS A 167 10.59 -11.85 -17.34
N LEU A 168 10.13 -10.65 -16.99
CA LEU A 168 10.73 -9.40 -17.47
C LEU A 168 12.23 -9.32 -17.11
N ALA A 169 12.57 -9.65 -15.87
CA ALA A 169 13.96 -9.61 -15.40
C ALA A 169 14.86 -10.62 -16.16
N ARG A 170 14.36 -11.83 -16.43
CA ARG A 170 15.06 -12.84 -17.25
C ARG A 170 15.31 -12.36 -18.68
N ASP A 171 14.39 -11.57 -19.23
CA ASP A 171 14.51 -10.96 -20.56
C ASP A 171 15.41 -9.70 -20.55
N GLY A 172 16.06 -9.39 -19.41
CA GLY A 172 16.94 -8.22 -19.26
C GLY A 172 16.19 -6.89 -19.13
N ILE A 173 14.87 -6.93 -18.94
CA ILE A 173 14.03 -5.75 -18.73
C ILE A 173 13.98 -5.45 -17.24
N ARG A 174 14.26 -4.20 -16.86
CA ARG A 174 14.26 -3.77 -15.45
C ARG A 174 12.85 -3.95 -14.86
N ALA A 175 12.75 -4.75 -13.80
CA ALA A 175 11.51 -5.07 -13.12
C ALA A 175 11.67 -4.82 -11.61
N VAL A 176 10.69 -4.18 -11.00
CA VAL A 176 10.76 -3.67 -9.63
C VAL A 176 9.47 -4.00 -8.89
N GLN A 177 9.60 -4.64 -7.72
CA GLN A 177 8.54 -4.71 -6.72
C GLN A 177 8.78 -3.62 -5.68
N LEU A 178 7.84 -2.68 -5.53
CA LEU A 178 7.94 -1.56 -4.59
C LEU A 178 6.87 -1.66 -3.49
N TYR A 179 7.29 -1.84 -2.25
CA TYR A 179 6.43 -1.78 -1.09
C TYR A 179 6.20 -0.32 -0.66
N CYS A 180 4.95 0.13 -0.77
CA CYS A 180 4.46 1.37 -0.17
C CYS A 180 3.99 1.04 1.25
N VAL A 181 4.84 1.30 2.24
CA VAL A 181 4.57 1.00 3.65
C VAL A 181 3.74 2.12 4.26
N ASN A 182 2.43 1.91 4.24
CA ASN A 182 1.42 2.82 4.76
C ASN A 182 1.12 2.53 6.24
N LEU A 183 2.17 2.32 7.03
CA LEU A 183 2.14 2.07 8.47
C LEU A 183 3.28 2.87 9.12
N SER A 184 2.94 3.74 10.07
CA SER A 184 3.92 4.55 10.80
C SER A 184 4.76 3.70 11.76
N GLY A 185 5.95 4.21 12.12
CA GLY A 185 6.85 3.53 13.07
C GLY A 185 7.51 2.25 12.54
N ILE A 186 7.67 2.13 11.22
CA ILE A 186 8.29 0.99 10.55
C ILE A 186 9.65 1.37 9.97
N ASP A 187 10.63 0.48 10.15
CA ASP A 187 12.00 0.62 9.65
C ASP A 187 12.32 -0.38 8.53
N ALA A 188 11.58 -1.50 8.47
CA ALA A 188 11.81 -2.54 7.47
C ALA A 188 10.51 -3.27 7.07
N VAL A 189 10.55 -3.96 5.93
CA VAL A 189 9.48 -4.86 5.47
C VAL A 189 10.03 -6.24 5.13
N ARG A 190 9.25 -7.29 5.41
CA ARG A 190 9.55 -8.67 5.06
C ARG A 190 8.36 -9.39 4.39
N PRO A 191 8.57 -10.48 3.65
CA PRO A 191 7.45 -11.35 3.31
C PRO A 191 6.87 -11.99 4.58
N ALA A 192 5.54 -12.07 4.66
CA ALA A 192 4.81 -12.77 5.71
C ALA A 192 4.72 -14.27 5.37
N GLU A 193 5.83 -15.00 5.48
CA GLU A 193 5.90 -16.43 5.16
C GLU A 193 4.94 -17.28 6.01
N GLU A 194 4.69 -16.85 7.24
CA GLU A 194 3.70 -17.45 8.14
C GLU A 194 2.25 -17.28 7.66
N ILE A 195 1.98 -16.34 6.76
CA ILE A 195 0.66 -16.10 6.15
C ILE A 195 0.58 -16.69 4.75
N ASP A 196 1.61 -16.50 3.93
CA ASP A 196 1.66 -16.96 2.55
C ASP A 196 3.10 -17.37 2.15
N SER A 197 3.44 -18.62 2.44
CA SER A 197 4.74 -19.20 2.07
C SER A 197 4.95 -19.29 0.55
N ALA A 198 3.87 -19.39 -0.24
CA ALA A 198 3.95 -19.41 -1.69
C ALA A 198 4.33 -18.02 -2.24
N TYR A 199 3.79 -16.95 -1.67
CA TYR A 199 4.22 -15.58 -1.99
C TYR A 199 5.69 -15.35 -1.60
N ALA A 200 6.09 -15.77 -0.39
CA ALA A 200 7.47 -15.63 0.07
C ALA A 200 8.47 -16.35 -0.84
N ALA A 201 8.17 -17.59 -1.24
CA ALA A 201 8.96 -18.36 -2.19
C ALA A 201 9.03 -17.67 -3.57
N ALA A 202 7.89 -17.21 -4.10
CA ALA A 202 7.84 -16.50 -5.37
C ALA A 202 8.64 -15.18 -5.36
N LEU A 203 8.66 -14.46 -4.22
CA LEU A 203 9.44 -13.23 -4.07
C LEU A 203 10.94 -13.54 -4.12
N ARG A 204 11.38 -14.57 -3.40
CA ARG A 204 12.78 -15.01 -3.41
C ARG A 204 13.22 -15.47 -4.81
N GLU A 205 12.37 -16.22 -5.52
CA GLU A 205 12.64 -16.61 -6.91
C GLU A 205 12.72 -15.39 -7.85
N ALA A 206 11.81 -14.44 -7.72
CA ALA A 206 11.82 -13.21 -8.52
C ALA A 206 13.11 -12.41 -8.31
N VAL A 207 13.56 -12.26 -7.07
CA VAL A 207 14.84 -11.62 -6.73
C VAL A 207 16.01 -12.37 -7.36
N ALA A 208 16.03 -13.71 -7.26
CA ALA A 208 17.06 -14.53 -7.90
C ALA A 208 17.11 -14.38 -9.43
N CYS A 209 15.99 -13.99 -10.06
CA CYS A 209 15.90 -13.69 -11.48
C CYS A 209 16.28 -12.25 -11.85
N GLY A 210 16.59 -11.40 -10.87
CA GLY A 210 17.00 -10.00 -11.08
C GLY A 210 15.91 -8.96 -10.84
N VAL A 211 14.77 -9.33 -10.25
CA VAL A 211 13.76 -8.34 -9.82
C VAL A 211 14.31 -7.53 -8.64
N GLU A 212 14.30 -6.20 -8.77
CA GLU A 212 14.66 -5.29 -7.69
C GLU A 212 13.49 -5.20 -6.70
N VAL A 213 13.80 -5.19 -5.40
CA VAL A 213 12.77 -5.00 -4.35
C VAL A 213 13.10 -3.77 -3.54
N LEU A 214 12.19 -2.82 -3.54
CA LEU A 214 12.30 -1.55 -2.84
C LEU A 214 11.20 -1.42 -1.80
N ALA A 215 11.46 -0.68 -0.73
CA ALA A 215 10.46 -0.34 0.26
C ALA A 215 10.61 1.12 0.67
N TYR A 216 9.47 1.81 0.74
CA TYR A 216 9.41 3.21 1.13
C TYR A 216 8.28 3.42 2.14
N GLY A 217 8.60 4.11 3.22
CA GLY A 217 7.68 4.48 4.29
C GLY A 217 6.92 5.75 3.95
N ALA A 218 5.70 5.84 4.49
CA ALA A 218 4.91 7.07 4.46
C ALA A 218 4.78 7.68 5.86
N ARG A 219 4.78 9.02 5.92
CA ARG A 219 4.28 9.79 7.05
C ARG A 219 2.80 10.07 6.84
N LEU A 220 2.00 9.84 7.87
CA LEU A 220 0.54 9.96 7.84
C LEU A 220 0.08 10.99 8.87
N SER A 221 -0.91 11.79 8.50
CA SER A 221 -1.61 12.72 9.37
C SER A 221 -3.03 12.97 8.83
N HIS A 222 -3.86 13.67 9.59
CA HIS A 222 -5.19 14.06 9.13
C HIS A 222 -5.17 15.12 8.01
N GLU A 223 -4.03 15.80 7.79
CA GLU A 223 -3.87 16.83 6.76
C GLU A 223 -3.22 16.30 5.49
N GLU A 224 -2.26 15.38 5.63
CA GLU A 224 -1.49 14.86 4.50
C GLU A 224 -0.96 13.45 4.72
N MET A 225 -0.68 12.79 3.60
CA MET A 225 0.13 11.58 3.52
C MET A 225 1.27 11.79 2.53
N VAL A 226 2.49 11.42 2.90
CA VAL A 226 3.66 11.60 2.03
C VAL A 226 4.64 10.46 2.20
N VAL A 227 5.15 9.92 1.09
CA VAL A 227 6.32 9.03 1.14
C VAL A 227 7.52 9.85 1.59
N ASP A 228 8.29 9.38 2.57
CA ASP A 228 9.33 10.21 3.19
C ASP A 228 10.72 9.55 3.25
N ARG A 229 10.80 8.23 3.35
CA ARG A 229 12.08 7.53 3.53
C ARG A 229 12.11 6.15 2.91
N ARG A 230 13.30 5.73 2.50
CA ARG A 230 13.59 4.33 2.17
C ARG A 230 13.57 3.49 3.45
N LEU A 231 13.09 2.25 3.33
CA LEU A 231 13.09 1.24 4.37
C LEU A 231 13.92 0.03 3.94
N ASP A 232 14.34 -0.77 4.91
CA ASP A 232 15.04 -2.02 4.63
C ASP A 232 14.06 -3.10 4.13
N VAL A 233 14.56 -3.98 3.25
CA VAL A 233 13.82 -5.16 2.78
C VAL A 233 14.53 -6.40 3.31
N LEU A 234 13.85 -7.15 4.17
CA LEU A 234 14.37 -8.36 4.79
C LEU A 234 13.81 -9.57 4.04
N LEU A 235 14.61 -10.17 3.16
CA LEU A 235 14.20 -11.32 2.34
C LEU A 235 14.39 -12.67 3.03
N ASN A 236 15.30 -12.73 4.01
CA ASN A 236 15.62 -13.92 4.79
C ASN A 236 15.18 -13.67 6.23
N GLY A 237 14.13 -14.37 6.66
CA GLY A 237 13.63 -14.42 8.03
C GLY A 237 13.30 -15.85 8.39
#